data_AF-A0A2S2NX09-F1
#
_entry.id   AF-A0A2S2NX09-F1
#
_cell.length_a   1.000
_cell.length_b   1.000
_cell.length_c   1.000
_cell.angle_alpha   90.00
_cell.angle_beta   90.00
_cell.angle_gamma   90.00
#
_symmetry.space_group_name_H-M   'P 1'
#
loop_
_entity.id
_entity.type
_entity.pdbx_description
1 polymer ?
#
loop_
_entity_poly.entity_id
_entity_poly.type
_entity_poly.pdbx_seq_one_letter_code
_entity_poly.pdbx_strand_id
1 'polypeptide(L)'
;EVALSLIIACSLSKFQYNMLRKNAKEHNHDLYPSYDQLLVEKVNAYPKQITIEEQKCEVQLQSLLNHTSKRILQSLPKPLQNISTLHCKWGFDGTSGFTKYKQLTVGASQDDTIFV
;
A
#
# COMPACT_ATOMS: atom_id res chain seq x y z
N GLU A 1 10.05 5.21 7.13
CA GLU A 1 9.92 4.78 5.72
C GLU A 1 10.93 3.71 5.29
N VAL A 2 12.21 3.78 5.67
CA VAL A 2 13.25 2.82 5.22
C VAL A 2 12.90 1.37 5.54
N ALA A 3 12.48 1.05 6.77
CA ALA A 3 12.12 -0.32 7.14
C ALA A 3 10.83 -0.81 6.45
N LEU A 4 9.85 0.08 6.18
CA LEU A 4 8.68 -0.27 5.37
C LEU A 4 9.07 -0.58 3.92
N SER A 5 9.98 0.20 3.35
CA SER A 5 10.52 -0.06 2.01
C SER A 5 11.24 -1.40 1.92
N LEU A 6 11.98 -1.79 2.96
CA LEU A 6 12.64 -3.09 3.05
C LEU A 6 11.64 -4.25 3.04
N ILE A 7 10.54 -4.16 3.80
CA ILE A 7 9.48 -5.18 3.80
C ILE A 7 8.92 -5.37 2.39
N ILE A 8 8.65 -4.27 1.68
CA ILE A 8 8.08 -4.32 0.33
C ILE A 8 9.11 -4.88 -0.67
N ALA A 9 10.33 -4.33 -0.67
CA ALA A 9 11.39 -4.73 -1.59
C ALA A 9 11.78 -6.22 -1.44
N CYS A 10 11.78 -6.73 -0.21
CA CYS A 10 12.10 -8.13 0.07
C CYS A 10 10.86 -9.03 0.16
N SER A 11 9.65 -8.52 -0.10
CA SER A 11 8.39 -9.27 0.00
C SER A 11 8.22 -10.01 1.33
N LEU A 12 8.61 -9.38 2.44
CA LEU A 12 8.59 -10.00 3.76
C LEU A 12 7.17 -10.04 4.33
N SER A 13 6.79 -11.20 4.87
CA SER A 13 5.64 -11.29 5.77
C SER A 13 5.94 -10.62 7.12
N LYS A 14 4.87 -10.27 7.87
CA LYS A 14 4.99 -9.78 9.26
C LYS A 14 5.84 -10.71 10.13
N PHE A 15 5.67 -12.02 9.96
CA PHE A 15 6.42 -13.02 10.71
C PHE A 15 7.91 -12.98 10.38
N GLN A 16 8.26 -12.99 9.09
CA GLN A 16 9.67 -12.91 8.66
C GLN A 16 10.35 -11.63 9.12
N TYR A 17 9.66 -10.48 9.00
CA TYR A 17 10.19 -9.21 9.51
C TYR A 17 10.45 -9.25 11.02
N ASN A 18 9.49 -9.76 11.80
CA ASN A 18 9.66 -9.89 13.25
C ASN A 18 10.80 -10.82 13.61
N MET A 19 11.01 -11.88 12.83
CA MET A 19 12.13 -12.81 13.06
C MET A 19 13.48 -12.15 12.79
N LEU A 20 13.58 -11.41 11.69
CA LEU A 20 14.77 -10.64 11.35
C LEU A 20 15.09 -9.58 12.41
N ARG A 21 14.07 -8.86 12.89
CA ARG A 21 14.22 -7.92 14.01
C ARG A 21 14.66 -8.61 15.30
N LYS A 22 14.07 -9.76 15.64
CA LYS A 22 14.42 -10.52 16.84
C LYS A 22 15.88 -10.97 16.78
N ASN A 23 16.30 -11.53 15.65
CA ASN A 23 17.67 -11.98 15.44
C ASN A 23 18.68 -10.82 15.57
N ALA A 24 18.38 -9.65 15.00
CA ALA A 24 19.24 -8.47 15.17
C ALA A 24 19.38 -8.05 16.65
N LYS A 25 18.25 -8.03 17.39
CA LYS A 25 18.26 -7.72 18.83
C LYS A 25 19.03 -8.76 19.65
N GLU A 26 18.93 -10.04 19.32
CA GLU A 26 19.71 -11.11 19.96
C GLU A 26 21.23 -10.90 19.77
N HIS A 27 21.64 -10.20 18.71
CA HIS A 27 23.02 -9.80 18.45
C HIS A 27 23.32 -8.35 18.90
N ASN A 28 22.53 -7.79 19.82
CA ASN A 28 22.67 -6.43 20.36
C ASN A 28 22.56 -5.30 19.32
N HIS A 29 21.86 -5.53 18.21
CA HIS A 29 21.57 -4.53 17.19
C HIS A 29 20.09 -4.16 17.16
N ASP A 30 19.74 -2.91 17.48
CA ASP A 30 18.36 -2.38 17.37
C ASP A 30 18.15 -1.57 16.09
N LEU A 31 18.38 -2.23 14.95
CA LEU A 31 18.33 -1.60 13.63
C LEU A 31 16.89 -1.43 13.10
N TYR A 32 15.98 -2.30 13.53
CA TYR A 32 14.65 -2.43 12.94
C TYR A 32 13.57 -1.94 13.89
N PRO A 33 12.72 -0.96 13.47
CA PRO A 33 11.61 -0.49 14.27
C PRO A 33 10.60 -1.61 14.56
N SER A 34 9.76 -1.42 15.57
CA SER A 34 8.69 -2.40 15.83
C SER A 34 7.71 -2.45 14.67
N TYR A 35 7.01 -3.57 14.52
CA TYR A 35 5.99 -3.68 13.48
C TYR A 35 4.85 -2.66 13.67
N ASP A 36 4.54 -2.26 14.91
CA ASP A 36 3.51 -1.26 15.20
C ASP A 36 3.90 0.13 14.69
N GLN A 37 5.18 0.50 14.78
CA GLN A 37 5.68 1.73 14.16
C GLN A 37 5.52 1.69 12.64
N LEU A 38 5.75 0.53 12.02
CA LEU A 38 5.53 0.34 10.58
C LEU A 38 4.06 0.37 10.18
N LEU A 39 3.15 -0.07 11.05
CA LEU A 39 1.72 0.02 10.81
C LEU A 39 1.28 1.49 10.72
N VAL A 40 1.79 2.34 11.60
CA VAL A 40 1.52 3.79 11.53
C VAL A 40 2.01 4.36 10.19
N GLU A 41 3.22 3.99 9.75
CA GLU A 41 3.73 4.42 8.44
C GLU A 41 2.89 3.90 7.26
N LYS A 42 2.43 2.63 7.31
CA LYS A 42 1.53 2.05 6.30
C LYS A 42 0.22 2.80 6.21
N VAL A 43 -0.41 3.08 7.35
CA VAL A 43 -1.67 3.82 7.41
C VAL A 43 -1.51 5.22 6.85
N ASN A 44 -0.40 5.90 7.17
CA ASN A 44 -0.07 7.22 6.63
C ASN A 44 0.16 7.22 5.11
N ALA A 45 0.49 6.06 4.51
CA ALA A 45 0.68 5.90 3.09
C ALA A 45 -0.63 5.63 2.33
N TYR A 46 -1.75 5.35 2.99
CA TYR A 46 -3.04 5.11 2.33
C TYR A 46 -3.77 6.42 2.01
N PRO A 47 -4.41 6.54 0.84
CA PRO A 47 -5.32 7.65 0.56
C PRO A 47 -6.55 7.56 1.46
N LYS A 48 -7.25 8.68 1.62
CA LYS A 48 -8.52 8.72 2.36
C LYS A 48 -9.68 8.24 1.47
N GLN A 49 -10.83 7.96 2.07
CA GLN A 49 -12.08 7.63 1.35
C GLN A 49 -11.95 6.39 0.45
N ILE A 50 -11.42 5.32 1.03
CA ILE A 50 -11.42 3.99 0.42
C ILE A 50 -12.72 3.31 0.84
N THR A 51 -13.47 2.82 -0.13
CA THR A 51 -14.66 2.00 0.09
C THR A 51 -14.32 0.56 -0.28
N ILE A 52 -14.49 -0.34 0.68
CA ILE A 52 -14.22 -1.77 0.49
C ILE A 52 -15.55 -2.51 0.70
N GLU A 53 -15.98 -3.19 -0.35
CA GLU A 53 -17.12 -4.09 -0.35
C GLU A 53 -16.63 -5.53 -0.63
N GLU A 54 -17.51 -6.51 -0.53
CA GLU A 54 -17.15 -7.91 -0.77
C GLU A 54 -16.64 -8.16 -2.20
N GLN A 55 -17.19 -7.43 -3.18
CA GLN A 55 -16.94 -7.67 -4.61
C GLN A 55 -16.15 -6.57 -5.30
N LYS A 56 -15.90 -5.44 -4.63
CA LYS A 56 -15.18 -4.32 -5.21
C LYS A 56 -14.47 -3.49 -4.15
N CYS A 57 -13.44 -2.79 -4.59
CA CYS A 57 -12.75 -1.77 -3.82
C CYS A 57 -12.59 -0.54 -4.70
N GLU A 58 -12.97 0.62 -4.20
CA GLU A 58 -12.86 1.88 -4.93
C GLU A 58 -12.32 2.99 -4.03
N VAL A 59 -11.68 3.98 -4.65
CA VAL A 59 -11.18 5.18 -3.98
C VAL A 59 -11.60 6.40 -4.79
N GLN A 60 -11.99 7.48 -4.09
CA GLN A 60 -12.32 8.72 -4.78
C GLN A 60 -11.08 9.26 -5.52
N LEU A 61 -11.22 9.50 -6.84
CA LEU A 61 -10.11 9.97 -7.68
C LEU A 61 -9.45 11.24 -7.13
N GLN A 62 -10.24 12.22 -6.66
CA GLN A 62 -9.69 13.45 -6.07
C GLN A 62 -8.87 13.17 -4.80
N SER A 63 -9.34 12.26 -3.95
CA SER A 63 -8.61 11.84 -2.75
C SER A 63 -7.26 11.19 -3.12
N LEU A 64 -7.26 10.32 -4.14
CA LEU A 64 -6.06 9.68 -4.67
C LEU A 64 -5.06 10.70 -5.24
N LEU A 65 -5.51 11.65 -6.06
CA LEU A 65 -4.67 12.68 -6.67
C LEU A 65 -4.09 13.63 -5.60
N ASN A 66 -4.89 14.05 -4.63
CA ASN A 66 -4.44 14.90 -3.52
C ASN A 66 -3.37 14.20 -2.68
N HIS A 67 -3.62 12.93 -2.34
CA HIS A 67 -2.67 12.13 -1.57
C HIS A 67 -1.35 11.92 -2.32
N THR A 68 -1.43 11.56 -3.61
CA THR A 68 -0.26 11.39 -4.47
C THR A 68 0.54 12.69 -4.60
N SER A 69 -0.13 13.82 -4.84
CA SER A 69 0.50 15.14 -4.92
C SER A 69 1.22 15.50 -3.62
N LYS A 70 0.57 15.28 -2.47
CA LYS A 70 1.17 15.51 -1.14
C LYS A 70 2.45 14.69 -0.95
N ARG A 71 2.42 13.40 -1.29
CA ARG A 71 3.58 12.50 -1.18
C ARG A 71 4.72 12.93 -2.08
N ILE A 72 4.44 13.33 -3.33
CA ILE A 72 5.45 13.87 -4.25
C ILE A 72 6.08 15.13 -3.67
N LEU A 73 5.29 16.10 -3.22
CA LEU A 73 5.79 17.34 -2.62
C LEU A 73 6.68 17.09 -1.39
N GLN A 74 6.33 16.11 -0.55
CA GLN A 74 7.13 15.70 0.61
C GLN A 74 8.46 15.04 0.22
N SER A 75 8.54 14.42 -0.96
CA SER A 75 9.77 13.79 -1.46
C SER A 75 10.76 14.78 -2.08
N LEU A 76 10.32 16.00 -2.41
CA LEU A 76 11.18 17.01 -3.02
C LEU A 76 12.11 17.64 -1.97
N PRO A 77 13.39 17.88 -2.30
CA PRO A 77 14.35 18.48 -1.37
C PRO A 77 14.04 19.95 -1.05
N LYS A 78 13.26 20.63 -1.91
CA LYS A 78 12.79 22.00 -1.74
C LYS A 78 11.33 22.10 -2.18
N PRO A 79 10.51 22.93 -1.50
CA PRO A 79 9.12 23.12 -1.90
C PRO A 79 9.02 23.81 -3.27
N LEU A 80 7.99 23.47 -4.03
CA LEU A 80 7.64 24.18 -5.25
C LEU A 80 7.14 25.59 -4.89
N GLN A 81 7.71 26.61 -5.54
CA GLN A 81 7.39 28.01 -5.25
C GLN A 81 6.25 28.55 -6.13
N ASN A 82 5.94 27.87 -7.24
CA ASN A 82 4.96 28.30 -8.23
C ASN A 82 3.82 27.28 -8.35
N ILE A 83 2.68 27.77 -8.84
CA ILE A 83 1.58 26.89 -9.29
C ILE A 83 2.14 25.90 -10.29
N SER A 84 1.90 24.62 -10.02
CA SER A 84 2.45 23.50 -10.79
C SER A 84 1.32 22.61 -11.26
N THR A 85 1.49 22.02 -12.44
CA THR A 85 0.51 21.12 -13.06
C THR A 85 0.98 19.68 -12.95
N LEU A 86 0.13 18.81 -12.40
CA LEU A 86 0.38 17.37 -12.36
C LEU A 86 -0.23 16.73 -13.62
N HIS A 87 0.62 16.24 -14.53
CA HIS A 87 0.19 15.46 -15.68
C HIS A 87 0.12 13.98 -15.32
N CYS A 88 -1.07 13.38 -15.43
CA CYS A 88 -1.31 11.98 -15.11
C CYS A 88 -1.69 11.18 -16.35
N LYS A 89 -1.36 9.88 -16.34
CA LYS A 89 -1.91 8.87 -17.24
C LYS A 89 -2.74 7.90 -16.41
N TRP A 90 -3.87 7.45 -16.95
CA TRP A 90 -4.72 6.45 -16.33
C TRP A 90 -5.31 5.53 -17.41
N GLY A 91 -5.86 4.41 -16.97
CA GLY A 91 -6.50 3.38 -17.80
C GLY A 91 -6.97 2.25 -16.90
N PHE A 92 -7.58 1.23 -17.51
CA PHE A 92 -8.06 0.04 -16.81
C PHE A 92 -7.80 -1.20 -17.68
N ASP A 93 -7.67 -2.36 -17.05
CA ASP A 93 -7.52 -3.65 -17.73
C ASP A 93 -8.14 -4.80 -16.93
N GLY A 94 -8.46 -5.90 -17.62
CA GLY A 94 -9.03 -7.11 -17.04
C GLY A 94 -8.07 -8.30 -17.14
N THR A 95 -7.97 -9.08 -16.07
CA THR A 95 -7.21 -10.34 -16.08
C THR A 95 -8.06 -11.47 -15.51
N SER A 96 -7.96 -12.66 -16.10
CA SER A 96 -8.65 -13.88 -15.68
C SER A 96 -7.67 -14.98 -15.27
N GLY A 97 -8.16 -16.01 -14.58
CA GLY A 97 -7.37 -17.18 -14.19
C GLY A 97 -6.82 -17.12 -12.75
N PHE A 98 -7.42 -16.29 -11.90
CA PHE A 98 -7.09 -16.24 -10.48
C PHE A 98 -7.64 -17.46 -9.74
N THR A 99 -7.01 -17.81 -8.61
CA THR A 99 -7.46 -18.90 -7.74
C THR A 99 -8.74 -18.50 -7.01
N LYS A 100 -9.77 -19.36 -7.06
CA LYS A 100 -11.05 -19.15 -6.39
C LYS A 100 -10.95 -19.39 -4.89
N TYR A 101 -11.49 -18.48 -4.10
CA TYR A 101 -11.70 -18.67 -2.67
C TYR A 101 -12.97 -19.48 -2.42
N LYS A 102 -12.92 -20.38 -1.44
CA LYS A 102 -14.08 -21.20 -1.02
C LYS A 102 -14.95 -20.49 0.02
N GLN A 103 -15.11 -19.18 -0.12
CA GLN A 103 -15.92 -18.35 0.77
C GLN A 103 -17.32 -18.18 0.17
N LEU A 104 -18.36 -18.24 1.01
CA LEU A 104 -19.73 -17.96 0.59
C LEU A 104 -19.86 -16.46 0.34
N THR A 105 -20.07 -16.05 -0.91
CA THR A 105 -20.36 -14.67 -1.27
C THR A 105 -21.84 -14.47 -1.54
N VAL A 106 -22.36 -13.28 -1.24
CA VAL A 106 -23.74 -12.93 -1.56
C VAL A 106 -23.83 -12.61 -3.06
N GLY A 107 -24.52 -13.44 -3.84
CA GLY A 107 -24.88 -13.09 -5.23
C GLY A 107 -24.15 -13.83 -6.37
N ALA A 108 -23.48 -14.95 -6.10
CA ALA A 108 -22.95 -15.88 -7.13
C ALA A 108 -21.95 -15.26 -8.13
N SER A 109 -21.15 -14.28 -7.71
CA SER A 109 -20.05 -13.77 -8.53
C SER A 109 -18.85 -14.72 -8.47
N GLN A 110 -18.17 -14.87 -9.62
CA GLN A 110 -16.92 -15.61 -9.72
C GLN A 110 -15.75 -14.67 -9.39
N ASP A 111 -14.83 -15.13 -8.56
CA ASP A 111 -13.66 -14.37 -8.06
C ASP A 111 -12.36 -14.74 -8.80
N ASP A 112 -12.45 -15.45 -9.93
CA ASP A 112 -11.32 -15.82 -10.78
C ASP A 112 -10.95 -14.76 -11.84
N THR A 113 -11.66 -13.63 -11.84
CA THR A 113 -11.41 -12.48 -12.73
C THR A 113 -11.33 -11.18 -11.95
N ILE A 114 -10.34 -10.34 -12.27
CA ILE A 114 -10.15 -9.03 -11.65
C ILE A 114 -10.07 -7.96 -12.76
N PHE A 115 -10.76 -6.84 -12.54
CA PHE A 115 -10.69 -5.64 -13.37
C PHE A 115 -10.18 -4.48 -12.51
N VAL A 116 -9.11 -3.82 -12.96
CA VAL A 116 -8.44 -2.73 -12.23
C VAL A 116 -8.32 -1.50 -13.10
#